data_AF-A0A2T0JR81-F1
#
_entry.id   AF-A0A2T0JR81-F1
#
_cell.length_a   1.000
_cell.length_b   1.000
_cell.length_c   1.000
_cell.angle_alpha   90.00
_cell.angle_beta   90.00
_cell.angle_gamma   90.00
#
_symmetry.space_group_name_H-M   'P 1'
#
loop_
_entity.id
_entity.type
_entity.pdbx_description
1 polymer ?
#
loop_
_entity_poly.entity_id
_entity_poly.type
_entity_poly.pdbx_seq_one_letter_code
_entity_poly.pdbx_strand_id
1 'polypeptide(L)'
;METGMSDAAETESTRKTGRSAYRKVWWLRFCLPVIALAVWGYFATTAVSAYRLANEGEVVSGVVTEVERYGRTHTNTVRFTTVDGRQIETTIAPETCELKEPGAAIRIRYLASDPYNNAQDTCDQARNELSIGAALGALALTALSVQAWRLWRRHRGSGQLPPEYRI
;
A
#
# COMPACT_ATOMS: atom_id res chain seq x y z
N MET A 1 64.91 -1.52 4.77
CA MET A 1 64.06 -2.09 5.84
C MET A 1 62.84 -1.20 5.92
N GLU A 2 61.90 -1.39 4.99
CA GLU A 2 60.67 -0.60 4.86
C GLU A 2 59.57 -1.56 4.37
N THR A 3 58.95 -2.26 5.31
CA THR A 3 57.81 -3.15 5.08
C THR A 3 56.98 -3.14 6.37
N GLY A 4 56.14 -2.12 6.52
CA GLY A 4 55.30 -1.99 7.72
C GLY A 4 54.11 -1.03 7.60
N MET A 5 53.90 -0.38 6.44
CA MET A 5 52.89 0.67 6.31
C MET A 5 51.67 0.28 5.46
N SER A 6 51.68 -0.88 4.78
CA SER A 6 50.57 -1.33 3.92
C SER A 6 49.45 -2.06 4.70
N ASP A 7 49.80 -2.87 5.71
CA ASP A 7 48.82 -3.70 6.44
C ASP A 7 47.91 -2.90 7.38
N ALA A 8 48.36 -1.72 7.83
CA ALA A 8 47.59 -0.85 8.71
C ALA A 8 46.45 -0.13 7.97
N ALA A 9 46.63 0.20 6.69
CA ALA A 9 45.62 0.89 5.89
C ALA A 9 44.46 -0.03 5.48
N GLU A 10 44.76 -1.31 5.22
CA GLU A 10 43.78 -2.31 4.80
C GLU A 10 42.85 -2.74 5.95
N THR A 11 43.36 -2.72 7.18
CA THR A 11 42.60 -3.07 8.39
C THR A 11 41.68 -1.94 8.88
N GLU A 12 41.99 -0.67 8.60
CA GLU A 12 41.14 0.46 9.04
C GLU A 12 39.95 0.70 8.09
N SER A 13 40.17 0.50 6.78
CA SER A 13 39.14 0.57 5.74
C SER A 13 38.03 -0.48 5.92
N THR A 14 38.40 -1.73 6.20
CA THR A 14 37.47 -2.84 6.48
C THR A 14 36.69 -2.62 7.78
N ARG A 15 37.33 -2.09 8.83
CA ARG A 15 36.69 -1.78 10.12
C ARG A 15 35.67 -0.64 10.06
N LYS A 16 35.93 0.40 9.25
CA LYS A 16 34.95 1.47 8.97
C LYS A 16 33.76 0.97 8.15
N THR A 17 34.00 0.09 7.18
CA THR A 17 32.97 -0.47 6.31
C THR A 17 32.00 -1.37 7.08
N GLY A 18 32.51 -2.23 7.98
CA GLY A 18 31.71 -3.08 8.87
C GLY A 18 30.84 -2.32 9.87
N ARG A 19 31.33 -1.21 10.44
CA ARG A 19 30.51 -0.33 11.31
C ARG A 19 29.37 0.35 10.57
N SER A 20 29.59 0.76 9.31
CA SER A 20 28.53 1.38 8.49
C SER A 20 27.44 0.37 8.10
N ALA A 21 27.83 -0.88 7.79
CA ALA A 21 26.89 -1.96 7.48
C ALA A 21 26.05 -2.33 8.71
N TYR A 22 26.66 -2.42 9.89
CA TYR A 22 25.94 -2.71 11.13
C TYR A 22 24.92 -1.61 11.49
N ARG A 23 25.28 -0.34 11.29
CA ARG A 23 24.38 0.80 11.51
C ARG A 23 23.20 0.78 10.54
N LYS A 24 23.42 0.43 9.26
CA LYS A 24 22.34 0.28 8.27
C LYS A 24 21.39 -0.87 8.62
N VAL A 25 21.92 -2.03 9.02
CA VAL A 25 21.11 -3.19 9.45
C VAL A 25 20.31 -2.89 10.72
N TRP A 26 20.90 -2.15 11.65
CA TRP A 26 20.21 -1.72 12.86
C TRP A 26 19.09 -0.72 12.56
N TRP A 27 19.33 0.25 11.67
CA TRP A 27 18.32 1.22 11.24
C TRP A 27 17.15 0.55 10.50
N LEU A 28 17.46 -0.38 9.58
CA LEU A 28 16.47 -1.20 8.87
C LEU A 28 15.55 -1.97 9.83
N ARG A 29 16.09 -2.50 10.94
CA ARG A 29 15.29 -3.21 11.95
C ARG A 29 14.24 -2.37 12.66
N PHE A 30 14.49 -1.08 12.85
CA PHE A 30 13.53 -0.18 13.52
C PHE A 30 12.56 0.43 12.52
N CYS A 31 13.01 0.73 11.31
CA CYS A 31 12.16 1.40 10.33
C CYS A 31 11.25 0.44 9.56
N LEU A 32 11.70 -0.79 9.26
CA LEU A 32 10.86 -1.76 8.54
C LEU A 32 9.53 -2.08 9.23
N PRO A 33 9.48 -2.35 10.55
CA PRO A 33 8.22 -2.62 11.24
C PRO A 33 7.25 -1.43 11.20
N VAL A 34 7.78 -0.20 11.35
CA VAL A 34 6.97 1.02 11.33
C VAL A 34 6.40 1.25 9.93
N ILE A 35 7.22 1.08 8.88
CA ILE A 35 6.78 1.17 7.48
C ILE A 35 5.76 0.07 7.18
N ALA A 36 6.00 -1.17 7.62
CA ALA A 36 5.08 -2.28 7.43
C ALA A 36 3.73 -2.04 8.11
N LEU A 37 3.72 -1.50 9.33
CA LEU A 37 2.48 -1.12 10.03
C LEU A 37 1.75 0.04 9.34
N ALA A 38 2.47 1.05 8.86
CA ALA A 38 1.87 2.16 8.11
C ALA A 38 1.21 1.67 6.82
N VAL A 39 1.91 0.81 6.07
CA VAL A 39 1.39 0.16 4.86
C VAL A 39 0.19 -0.71 5.20
N TRP A 40 0.26 -1.53 6.26
CA TRP A 40 -0.87 -2.35 6.70
C TRP A 40 -2.08 -1.50 7.09
N GLY A 41 -1.88 -0.42 7.85
CA GLY A 41 -2.95 0.49 8.24
C GLY A 41 -3.65 1.11 7.03
N TYR A 42 -2.88 1.55 6.03
CA TYR A 42 -3.41 2.08 4.77
C TYR A 42 -4.20 1.03 3.97
N PHE A 43 -3.71 -0.21 3.88
CA PHE A 43 -4.45 -1.28 3.21
C PHE A 43 -5.69 -1.74 4.01
N ALA A 44 -5.61 -1.74 5.34
CA ALA A 44 -6.74 -2.09 6.19
C ALA A 44 -7.88 -1.07 6.05
N THR A 45 -7.56 0.24 6.00
CA THR A 45 -8.59 1.27 5.83
C THR A 45 -9.27 1.20 4.47
N THR A 46 -8.50 0.97 3.39
CA THR A 46 -9.04 0.79 2.04
C THR A 46 -9.84 -0.50 1.89
N ALA A 47 -9.43 -1.60 2.53
CA ALA A 47 -10.19 -2.84 2.55
C ALA A 47 -11.50 -2.70 3.34
N VAL A 48 -11.50 -1.99 4.47
CA VAL A 48 -12.70 -1.74 5.28
C VAL A 48 -13.69 -0.85 4.53
N SER A 49 -13.23 0.22 3.88
CA SER A 49 -14.13 1.08 3.09
C SER A 49 -14.73 0.33 1.91
N ALA A 50 -13.94 -0.48 1.19
CA ALA A 50 -14.44 -1.35 0.13
C ALA A 50 -15.44 -2.38 0.65
N TYR A 51 -15.19 -3.01 1.80
CA TYR A 51 -16.10 -3.98 2.41
C TYR A 51 -17.41 -3.34 2.86
N ARG A 52 -17.36 -2.17 3.49
CA ARG A 52 -18.58 -1.42 3.87
C ARG A 52 -19.36 -1.00 2.63
N LEU A 53 -18.70 -0.44 1.62
CA LEU A 53 -19.35 -0.06 0.38
C LEU A 53 -19.96 -1.28 -0.34
N ALA A 54 -19.36 -2.46 -0.23
CA ALA A 54 -19.91 -3.68 -0.82
C ALA A 54 -21.19 -4.17 -0.13
N ASN A 55 -21.27 -4.08 1.20
CA ASN A 55 -22.37 -4.62 2.00
C ASN A 55 -23.48 -3.60 2.36
N GLU A 56 -23.08 -2.36 2.61
CA GLU A 56 -23.94 -1.28 3.10
C GLU A 56 -24.12 -0.17 2.05
N GLY A 57 -23.41 -0.25 0.92
CA GLY A 57 -23.47 0.76 -0.12
C GLY A 57 -24.80 0.73 -0.85
N GLU A 58 -25.45 1.89 -0.92
CA GLU A 58 -26.68 2.09 -1.68
C GLU A 58 -26.35 2.48 -3.11
N VAL A 59 -27.12 1.98 -4.07
CA VAL A 59 -26.92 2.25 -5.50
C VAL A 59 -27.98 3.22 -5.99
N VAL A 60 -27.54 4.33 -6.57
CA VAL A 60 -28.40 5.37 -7.15
C VAL A 60 -27.92 5.76 -8.53
N SER A 61 -28.83 6.34 -9.32
CA SER A 61 -28.48 6.94 -10.60
C SER A 61 -27.95 8.35 -10.40
N GLY A 62 -26.84 8.66 -11.05
CA GLY A 62 -26.23 9.98 -11.12
C GLY A 62 -25.97 10.42 -12.55
N VAL A 63 -25.51 11.65 -12.69
CA VAL A 63 -25.12 12.25 -13.97
C VAL A 63 -23.70 12.79 -13.83
N VAL A 64 -22.87 12.54 -14.84
CA VAL A 64 -21.53 13.14 -14.91
C VAL A 64 -21.68 14.63 -15.23
N THR A 65 -21.17 15.51 -14.37
CA THR A 65 -21.20 16.96 -14.60
C THR A 65 -19.94 17.44 -15.30
N GLU A 66 -18.79 16.87 -14.95
CA GLU A 66 -17.50 17.26 -15.48
C GLU A 66 -16.56 16.06 -15.59
N VAL A 67 -15.63 16.15 -16.53
CA VAL A 67 -14.61 15.15 -16.78
C VAL A 67 -13.28 15.87 -16.89
N GLU A 68 -12.36 15.53 -15.99
CA GLU A 68 -10.98 15.99 -16.07
C GLU A 68 -10.09 14.84 -16.55
N ARG A 69 -9.24 15.12 -17.55
CA ARG A 69 -8.30 14.15 -18.07
C ARG A 69 -6.87 14.61 -17.79
N TYR A 70 -6.16 13.82 -17.01
CA TYR A 70 -4.74 14.00 -16.70
C TYR A 70 -3.92 12.90 -17.37
N GLY A 71 -3.57 13.10 -18.65
CA GLY A 71 -2.81 12.12 -19.43
C GLY A 71 -3.59 10.81 -19.63
N ARG A 72 -3.15 9.73 -18.96
CA ARG A 72 -3.81 8.41 -18.99
C ARG A 72 -4.87 8.23 -17.89
N THR A 73 -4.86 9.08 -16.86
CA THR A 73 -5.84 9.06 -15.78
C THR A 73 -6.94 10.06 -16.07
N HIS A 74 -8.15 9.75 -15.62
CA HIS A 74 -9.27 10.67 -15.70
C HIS A 74 -10.06 10.64 -14.39
N THR A 75 -10.72 11.75 -14.08
CA THR A 75 -11.58 11.96 -12.91
C THR A 75 -12.92 12.47 -13.40
N ASN A 76 -14.01 11.89 -12.90
CA ASN A 76 -15.36 12.30 -13.25
C ASN A 76 -15.99 12.99 -12.04
N THR A 77 -16.42 14.23 -12.19
CA THR A 77 -17.30 14.87 -11.22
C THR A 77 -18.72 14.45 -11.51
N VAL A 78 -19.41 13.97 -10.48
CA VAL A 78 -20.71 13.33 -10.61
C VAL A 78 -21.68 13.95 -9.64
N ARG A 79 -22.90 14.17 -10.13
CA ARG A 79 -24.02 14.68 -9.33
C ARG A 79 -25.09 13.61 -9.21
N PHE A 80 -25.49 13.30 -7.99
CA PHE A 80 -26.53 12.31 -7.70
C PHE A 80 -27.42 12.75 -6.54
N THR A 81 -28.58 12.10 -6.45
CA THR A 81 -29.50 12.30 -5.33
C THR A 81 -29.46 11.03 -4.46
N THR A 82 -29.15 11.20 -3.19
CA THR A 82 -29.18 10.11 -2.20
C THR A 82 -30.61 9.67 -1.93
N VAL A 83 -30.78 8.49 -1.32
CA VAL A 83 -32.11 7.94 -0.98
C VAL A 83 -32.92 8.82 -0.03
N ASP A 84 -32.25 9.64 0.77
CA ASP A 84 -32.87 10.61 1.68
C ASP A 84 -33.14 11.98 1.02
N GLY A 85 -32.92 12.08 -0.30
CA GLY A 85 -33.27 13.24 -1.11
C GLY A 85 -32.23 14.36 -1.14
N ARG A 86 -31.04 14.16 -0.57
CA ARG A 86 -29.95 15.14 -0.64
C ARG A 86 -29.26 15.06 -2.01
N GLN A 87 -28.98 16.22 -2.60
CA GLN A 87 -28.19 16.30 -3.82
C GLN A 87 -26.71 16.46 -3.47
N ILE A 88 -25.87 15.61 -4.05
CA ILE A 88 -24.44 15.55 -3.77
C ILE A 88 -23.69 15.64 -5.09
N GLU A 89 -22.60 16.39 -5.06
CA GLU A 89 -21.62 16.47 -6.13
C GLU A 89 -20.26 16.08 -5.57
N THR A 90 -19.62 15.10 -6.19
CA THR A 90 -18.32 14.57 -5.74
C THR A 90 -17.50 14.11 -6.94
N THR A 91 -16.19 14.04 -6.75
CA THR A 91 -15.26 13.57 -7.77
C THR A 91 -14.96 12.10 -7.52
N ILE A 92 -15.22 11.27 -8.52
CA ILE A 92 -14.89 9.85 -8.50
C ILE A 92 -13.78 9.57 -9.51
N ALA A 93 -12.83 8.73 -9.12
CA ALA A 93 -11.80 8.23 -10.01
C ALA A 93 -12.34 6.97 -10.73
N PRO A 94 -12.61 7.02 -12.04
CA PRO A 94 -12.94 5.84 -12.83
C PRO A 94 -11.72 4.92 -12.92
N GLU A 95 -11.73 3.84 -12.15
CA GLU A 95 -10.60 2.90 -12.10
C GLU A 95 -10.61 1.86 -13.23
N THR A 96 -11.77 1.57 -13.82
CA THR A 96 -11.91 0.49 -14.83
C THR A 96 -12.93 0.78 -15.93
N CYS A 97 -13.66 1.89 -15.83
CA CYS A 97 -14.74 2.21 -16.75
C CYS A 97 -14.22 2.96 -17.97
N GLU A 98 -14.89 2.77 -19.11
CA GLU A 98 -14.75 3.68 -20.24
C GLU A 98 -15.09 5.10 -19.79
N LEU A 99 -14.33 6.05 -20.32
CA LEU A 99 -14.58 7.45 -20.06
C LEU A 99 -16.01 7.81 -20.46
N LYS A 100 -16.76 8.34 -19.49
CA LYS A 100 -18.11 8.84 -19.71
C LYS A 100 -18.07 10.29 -20.16
N GLU A 101 -18.96 10.67 -21.05
CA GLU A 101 -19.10 12.07 -21.44
C GLU A 101 -19.90 12.85 -20.37
N PRO A 102 -19.65 14.16 -20.21
CA PRO A 102 -20.52 15.02 -19.41
C PRO A 102 -21.99 14.90 -19.88
N GLY A 103 -22.91 14.77 -18.93
CA GLY A 103 -24.33 14.51 -19.17
C GLY A 103 -24.71 13.03 -19.26
N ALA A 104 -23.73 12.11 -19.31
CA ALA A 104 -24.02 10.68 -19.29
C ALA A 104 -24.60 10.24 -17.94
N ALA A 105 -25.57 9.35 -17.99
CA ALA A 105 -26.10 8.67 -16.80
C ALA A 105 -25.14 7.58 -16.34
N ILE A 106 -24.94 7.50 -15.03
CA ILE A 106 -24.08 6.51 -14.38
C ILE A 106 -24.76 5.94 -13.14
N ARG A 107 -24.35 4.74 -12.71
CA ARG A 107 -24.80 4.17 -11.44
C ARG A 107 -23.70 4.33 -10.41
N ILE A 108 -24.01 5.01 -9.32
CA ILE A 108 -23.06 5.28 -8.25
C ILE A 108 -23.48 4.46 -7.05
N ARG A 109 -22.52 3.77 -6.44
CA ARG A 109 -22.67 3.20 -5.10
C ARG A 109 -22.04 4.13 -4.09
N TYR A 110 -22.78 4.50 -3.06
CA TYR A 110 -22.28 5.35 -1.99
C TYR A 110 -22.63 4.79 -0.60
N LEU A 111 -21.86 5.18 0.42
CA LEU A 111 -22.21 4.92 1.83
C LEU A 111 -23.04 6.08 2.39
N ALA A 112 -24.23 5.79 2.90
CA ALA A 112 -25.11 6.81 3.49
C ALA A 112 -24.48 7.57 4.68
N SER A 113 -23.56 6.93 5.41
CA SER A 113 -22.81 7.56 6.51
C SER A 113 -21.78 8.58 6.03
N ASP A 114 -21.25 8.44 4.82
CA ASP A 114 -20.25 9.34 4.23
C ASP A 114 -20.32 9.33 2.69
N PRO A 115 -21.32 10.01 2.13
CA PRO A 115 -21.60 9.96 0.69
C PRO A 115 -20.60 10.76 -0.16
N TYR A 116 -19.78 11.62 0.47
CA TYR A 116 -18.81 12.46 -0.25
C TYR A 116 -17.51 11.71 -0.52
N ASN A 117 -16.96 11.02 0.49
CA ASN A 117 -15.67 10.36 0.37
C ASN A 117 -15.77 8.89 -0.05
N ASN A 118 -16.95 8.28 0.09
CA ASN A 118 -17.18 6.87 -0.22
C ASN A 118 -18.26 6.73 -1.28
N ALA A 119 -18.02 7.32 -2.46
CA ALA A 119 -18.81 7.13 -3.67
C ALA A 119 -17.94 6.49 -4.75
N GLN A 120 -18.47 5.47 -5.44
CA GLN A 120 -17.78 4.79 -6.54
C GLN A 120 -18.73 4.50 -7.70
N ASP A 121 -18.18 4.51 -8.91
CA ASP A 121 -18.90 4.05 -10.10
C ASP A 121 -19.12 2.53 -10.01
N THR A 122 -20.34 2.09 -10.28
CA THR A 122 -20.71 0.66 -10.35
C THR A 122 -20.75 0.20 -11.80
N CYS A 123 -19.60 0.20 -12.45
CA CYS A 123 -19.45 -0.47 -13.75
C CYS A 123 -19.43 -1.99 -13.53
N ASP A 124 -20.59 -2.63 -13.45
CA ASP A 124 -20.91 -4.08 -13.57
C ASP A 124 -19.99 -5.15 -12.93
N GLN A 125 -18.97 -4.79 -12.15
CA GLN A 125 -18.10 -5.73 -11.46
C GLN A 125 -18.02 -5.38 -9.97
N ALA A 126 -18.51 -6.32 -9.15
CA ALA A 126 -18.17 -6.37 -7.74
C ALA A 126 -16.65 -6.47 -7.63
N ARG A 127 -16.04 -5.46 -7.02
CA ARG A 127 -14.60 -5.31 -6.87
C ARG A 127 -14.03 -6.30 -5.83
N ASN A 128 -14.22 -7.59 -6.07
CA ASN A 128 -13.81 -8.67 -5.19
C ASN A 128 -12.32 -9.02 -5.33
N GLU A 129 -11.62 -8.57 -6.37
CA GLU A 129 -10.26 -9.05 -6.65
C GLU A 129 -9.14 -8.25 -5.98
N LEU A 130 -9.34 -6.94 -5.75
CA LEU A 130 -8.28 -6.10 -5.18
C LEU A 130 -8.05 -6.39 -3.67
N SER A 131 -9.09 -6.79 -2.95
CA SER A 131 -9.02 -7.13 -1.53
C SER A 131 -8.31 -8.47 -1.28
N ILE A 132 -8.48 -9.45 -2.17
CA ILE A 132 -7.86 -10.78 -2.06
C ILE A 132 -6.35 -10.67 -2.35
N GLY A 133 -5.96 -9.95 -3.41
CA GLY A 133 -4.55 -9.75 -3.75
C GLY A 133 -3.77 -9.02 -2.65
N ALA A 134 -4.36 -7.97 -2.08
CA ALA A 134 -3.78 -7.23 -0.97
C ALA A 134 -3.69 -8.08 0.30
N ALA A 135 -4.73 -8.85 0.64
CA ALA A 135 -4.73 -9.75 1.80
C ALA A 135 -3.69 -10.86 1.68
N LEU A 136 -3.56 -11.48 0.50
CA LEU A 136 -2.55 -12.50 0.24
C LEU A 136 -1.13 -11.93 0.27
N GLY A 137 -0.92 -10.74 -0.30
CA GLY A 137 0.38 -10.06 -0.23
C GLY A 137 0.78 -9.72 1.22
N ALA A 138 -0.19 -9.28 2.02
CA ALA A 138 0.01 -8.95 3.43
C ALA A 138 0.33 -10.21 4.27
N LEU A 139 -0.33 -11.34 3.99
CA LEU A 139 -0.03 -12.64 4.60
C LEU A 139 1.36 -13.15 4.20
N ALA A 140 1.75 -13.01 2.94
CA ALA A 140 3.08 -13.41 2.47
C ALA A 140 4.19 -12.59 3.17
N LEU A 141 4.00 -11.27 3.31
CA LEU A 141 4.96 -10.40 3.98
C LEU A 141 5.10 -10.70 5.48
N THR A 142 3.99 -10.98 6.17
CA THR A 142 4.03 -11.40 7.57
C THR A 142 4.68 -12.78 7.73
N ALA A 143 4.38 -13.74 6.86
CA ALA A 143 5.02 -15.05 6.88
C ALA A 143 6.55 -14.95 6.68
N LEU A 144 7.01 -14.15 5.71
CA LEU A 144 8.44 -13.93 5.46
C LEU A 144 9.12 -13.21 6.62
N SER A 145 8.45 -12.23 7.23
CA SER A 145 8.95 -11.51 8.41
C SER A 145 9.12 -12.45 9.63
N VAL A 146 8.15 -13.33 9.85
CA VAL A 146 8.20 -14.35 10.91
C VAL A 146 9.31 -15.38 10.63
N GLN A 147 9.47 -15.82 9.39
CA GLN A 147 10.55 -16.74 9.03
C GLN A 147 11.94 -16.11 9.21
N ALA A 148 12.12 -14.86 8.77
CA ALA A 148 13.36 -14.11 8.98
C ALA A 148 13.67 -13.91 10.48
N TRP A 149 12.64 -13.64 11.29
CA TRP A 149 12.81 -13.52 12.74
C TRP A 149 13.17 -14.87 13.39
N ARG A 150 12.53 -15.97 13.00
CA ARG A 150 12.84 -17.32 13.49
C ARG A 150 14.27 -17.75 13.12
N LEU A 151 14.70 -17.50 11.88
CA LEU A 151 16.07 -17.76 11.42
C LEU A 151 17.09 -16.97 12.25
N TRP A 152 16.83 -15.69 12.46
CA TRP A 152 17.70 -14.86 13.29
C TRP A 152 17.73 -15.31 14.76
N ARG A 153 16.59 -15.72 15.34
CA ARG A 153 16.52 -16.22 16.71
C ARG A 153 17.31 -17.53 16.88
N ARG A 154 17.29 -18.41 15.87
CA ARG A 154 18.15 -19.61 15.83
C ARG A 154 19.63 -19.25 15.80
N HIS A 155 20.04 -18.31 14.95
CA HIS A 155 21.43 -17.84 14.90
C HIS A 155 21.91 -17.18 16.19
N ARG A 156 21.02 -16.49 16.91
CA ARG A 156 21.36 -15.88 18.20
C ARG A 156 21.54 -16.92 19.33
N GLY A 157 20.83 -18.05 19.24
CA GLY A 157 20.93 -19.16 20.19
C GLY A 157 22.12 -20.08 19.95
N SER A 158 22.63 -20.15 18.71
CA SER A 158 23.74 -21.04 18.35
C SER A 158 25.13 -20.40 18.47
N GLY A 159 25.26 -19.12 18.81
CA GLY A 159 26.56 -18.45 19.00
C GLY A 159 27.44 -18.34 17.74
N GLN A 160 26.99 -18.86 16.59
CA GLN A 160 27.68 -18.74 15.32
C GLN A 160 27.26 -17.45 14.63
N LEU A 161 28.17 -16.47 14.69
CA LEU A 161 28.21 -15.39 13.71
C LEU A 161 28.11 -15.99 12.30
N PRO A 162 27.41 -15.34 11.35
CA PRO A 162 27.38 -15.80 9.97
C PRO A 162 28.83 -16.00 9.48
N PRO A 163 29.09 -17.03 8.66
CA PRO A 163 30.42 -17.23 8.11
C PRO A 163 30.80 -16.01 7.27
N GLU A 164 31.54 -15.07 7.87
CA GLU A 164 32.29 -14.09 7.10
C GLU A 164 33.30 -14.86 6.25
N TYR A 165 33.27 -14.56 4.95
CA TYR A 165 34.43 -14.48 4.07
C TYR A 165 35.52 -15.55 4.26
N ARG A 166 35.53 -16.54 3.35
CA ARG A 166 36.82 -17.04 2.88
C ARG A 166 37.47 -15.94 2.04
N ILE A 167 38.56 -15.40 2.54
CA ILE A 167 39.68 -14.92 1.72
C ILE A 167 40.31 -16.17 1.09
#